data_AF-A0A137PAF3-F1
#
_entry.id   AF-A0A137PAF3-F1
#
_cell.length_a   1.000
_cell.length_b   1.000
_cell.length_c   1.000
_cell.angle_alpha   90.00
_cell.angle_beta   90.00
_cell.angle_gamma   90.00
#
_symmetry.space_group_name_H-M   'P 1'
#
loop_
_entity.id
_entity.type
_entity.pdbx_description
1 polymer ?
#
loop_
_entity_poly.entity_id
_entity_poly.type
_entity_poly.pdbx_seq_one_letter_code
_entity_poly.pdbx_strand_id
1 'polypeptide(L)'
;CQLPLHDHIVPITPGLPNSGWAMSPHERCSAGSWCPYACKSGMYSAQWDPQSKCSLGPKCGSKNGGLFCNSKGELVKPFPDRPYCEEGLTGVQISNQLAGSVSICQTVFPGNEAMIIPTVAHSNEMLNLLTPPSTYWFNTSAHFYVNMPNTDASHCIWGQPDYPVGNWAPFIIGTNEGFQKNIFVSVQVNPLFIESGLIEKFRSYTIRFKCRGNCPGYECSV
;
A
#
# COMPACT_ATOMS: atom_id res chain seq x y z
N CYS A 1 -11.09 16.42 10.45
CA CYS A 1 -10.18 16.08 11.55
C CYS A 1 -8.73 16.17 11.10
N GLN A 2 -7.82 16.55 12.00
CA GLN A 2 -6.38 16.62 11.73
C GLN A 2 -5.73 15.24 11.88
N LEU A 3 -4.84 14.87 10.95
CA LEU A 3 -4.06 13.64 11.06
C LEU A 3 -3.22 13.65 12.36
N PRO A 4 -3.23 12.59 13.19
CA PRO A 4 -2.40 12.54 14.38
C PRO A 4 -0.92 12.63 14.04
N LEU A 5 -0.18 13.44 14.79
CA LEU A 5 1.28 13.43 14.75
C LEU A 5 1.77 12.21 15.55
N HIS A 6 2.33 11.22 14.86
CA HIS A 6 2.81 10.00 15.48
C HIS A 6 3.98 9.42 14.65
N ASP A 7 4.99 8.88 15.31
CA ASP A 7 6.26 8.49 14.68
C ASP A 7 6.13 7.47 13.56
N HIS A 8 5.09 6.63 13.60
CA HIS A 8 4.84 5.60 12.59
C HIS A 8 3.82 5.99 11.53
N ILE A 9 3.16 7.15 11.66
CA ILE A 9 2.20 7.64 10.66
C ILE A 9 2.96 8.48 9.61
N VAL A 10 2.70 8.19 8.34
CA VAL A 10 3.29 8.91 7.21
C VAL A 10 2.22 9.77 6.54
N PRO A 11 2.39 11.11 6.45
CA PRO A 11 1.40 11.95 5.79
C PRO A 11 1.43 11.77 4.27
N ILE A 12 0.26 11.56 3.66
CA ILE A 12 0.08 11.47 2.21
C ILE A 12 -0.38 12.83 1.67
N THR A 13 0.45 13.44 0.81
CA THR A 13 0.20 14.75 0.20
C THR A 13 -0.35 15.81 1.17
N PRO A 14 0.34 16.12 2.29
CA PRO A 14 -0.20 16.98 3.35
C PRO A 14 -0.58 18.41 2.93
N GLY A 15 -0.07 18.90 1.80
CA GLY A 15 -0.44 20.19 1.22
C GLY A 15 -1.73 20.20 0.38
N LEU A 16 -2.36 19.04 0.19
CA LEU A 16 -3.59 18.89 -0.61
C LEU A 16 -4.82 18.72 0.32
N PRO A 17 -6.06 18.79 -0.22
CA PRO A 17 -7.28 18.66 0.59
C PRO A 17 -7.33 17.47 1.56
N ASN A 18 -6.72 16.34 1.21
CA ASN A 18 -6.62 15.18 2.10
C ASN A 18 -5.76 15.41 3.35
N SER A 19 -5.00 16.51 3.42
CA SER A 19 -4.32 16.98 4.64
C SER A 19 -3.45 15.91 5.33
N GLY A 20 -2.84 15.00 4.56
CA GLY A 20 -1.97 13.95 5.05
C GLY A 20 -2.66 12.60 5.25
N TRP A 21 -4.00 12.53 5.21
CA TRP A 21 -4.72 11.27 5.29
C TRP A 21 -4.46 10.41 4.06
N ALA A 22 -4.47 9.08 4.22
CA ALA A 22 -4.33 8.12 3.13
C ALA A 22 -5.64 8.00 2.34
N MET A 23 -6.07 9.13 1.79
CA MET A 23 -7.24 9.32 0.95
C MET A 23 -6.80 10.00 -0.34
N SER A 24 -7.61 9.95 -1.39
CA SER A 24 -7.30 10.62 -2.65
C SER A 24 -7.05 12.12 -2.41
N PRO A 25 -6.16 12.78 -3.15
CA PRO A 25 -5.79 14.18 -2.90
C PRO A 25 -6.93 15.18 -2.76
N HIS A 26 -8.07 14.91 -3.39
CA HIS A 26 -9.26 15.77 -3.40
C HIS A 26 -10.27 15.44 -2.28
N GLU A 27 -10.09 14.33 -1.57
CA GLU A 27 -10.95 13.92 -0.46
C GLU A 27 -10.57 14.65 0.83
N ARG A 28 -11.48 14.67 1.82
CA ARG A 28 -11.24 15.28 3.13
C ARG A 28 -11.73 14.36 4.24
N CYS A 29 -10.91 14.17 5.27
CA CYS A 29 -11.35 13.57 6.53
C CYS A 29 -12.28 14.55 7.27
N SER A 30 -13.59 14.35 7.11
CA SER A 30 -14.64 15.25 7.56
C SER A 30 -15.40 14.67 8.77
N ALA A 31 -16.14 15.51 9.49
CA ALA A 31 -16.97 15.03 10.59
C ALA A 31 -17.97 13.97 10.10
N GLY A 32 -18.07 12.86 10.82
CA GLY A 32 -18.89 11.70 10.46
C GLY A 32 -18.25 10.73 9.45
N SER A 33 -16.97 10.90 9.07
CA SER A 33 -16.31 10.01 8.11
C SER A 33 -15.22 9.13 8.74
N TRP A 34 -14.98 7.99 8.09
CA TRP A 34 -13.78 7.18 8.30
C TRP A 34 -12.59 7.78 7.57
N CYS A 35 -11.44 7.79 8.21
CA CYS A 35 -10.23 8.44 7.74
C CYS A 35 -9.05 7.47 7.79
N PRO A 36 -8.77 6.79 6.66
CA PRO A 36 -7.58 5.95 6.52
C PRO A 36 -6.30 6.78 6.63
N TYR A 37 -5.27 6.22 7.26
CA TYR A 37 -3.94 6.81 7.36
C TYR A 37 -2.88 5.80 6.93
N ALA A 38 -1.71 6.31 6.55
CA ALA A 38 -0.60 5.47 6.12
C ALA A 38 0.36 5.23 7.29
N CYS A 39 0.87 4.00 7.38
CA CYS A 39 1.96 3.64 8.27
C CYS A 39 3.27 3.59 7.50
N LYS A 40 4.40 3.66 8.22
CA LYS A 40 5.74 3.44 7.65
C LYS A 40 5.80 2.10 6.89
N SER A 41 6.71 2.02 5.92
CA SER A 41 6.95 0.81 5.14
C SER A 41 7.20 -0.40 6.05
N GLY A 42 6.58 -1.54 5.72
CA GLY A 42 6.59 -2.75 6.55
C GLY A 42 5.45 -2.83 7.58
N MET A 43 4.75 -1.74 7.87
CA MET A 43 3.68 -1.67 8.86
C MET A 43 2.29 -1.52 8.22
N TYR A 44 1.24 -1.89 8.94
CA TYR A 44 -0.16 -1.71 8.54
C TYR A 44 -0.96 -0.88 9.57
N SER A 45 -2.04 -0.24 9.12
CA SER A 45 -2.99 0.46 9.99
C SER A 45 -3.72 -0.54 10.87
N ALA A 46 -3.58 -0.44 12.18
CA ALA A 46 -4.26 -1.32 13.15
C ALA A 46 -5.66 -0.83 13.54
N GLN A 47 -6.20 0.13 12.79
CA GLN A 47 -7.48 0.79 13.05
C GLN A 47 -8.38 0.73 11.81
N TRP A 48 -9.65 0.38 12.04
CA TRP A 48 -10.72 0.27 11.04
C TRP A 48 -12.07 0.09 11.75
N ASP A 49 -13.15 0.08 10.98
CA ASP A 49 -14.50 -0.13 11.50
C ASP A 49 -14.73 -1.57 12.01
N PRO A 50 -14.93 -1.79 13.33
CA PRO A 50 -15.21 -3.11 13.87
C PRO A 50 -16.55 -3.68 13.38
N GLN A 51 -17.42 -2.86 12.77
CA GLN A 51 -18.67 -3.28 12.18
C GLN A 51 -18.54 -3.70 10.71
N SER A 52 -17.37 -3.54 10.06
CA SER A 52 -17.15 -4.05 8.71
C SER A 52 -17.47 -5.54 8.64
N LYS A 53 -18.07 -5.99 7.54
CA LYS A 53 -18.54 -7.37 7.34
C LYS A 53 -17.84 -8.10 6.20
N CYS A 54 -17.14 -7.38 5.32
CA CYS A 54 -16.36 -7.96 4.25
C CYS A 54 -15.25 -7.03 3.76
N SER A 55 -14.33 -7.58 2.98
CA SER A 55 -13.21 -6.85 2.38
C SER A 55 -13.56 -6.12 1.08
N LEU A 56 -14.69 -6.43 0.45
CA LEU A 56 -15.08 -5.89 -0.85
C LEU A 56 -16.57 -5.57 -0.92
N GLY A 57 -16.89 -4.32 -1.23
CA GLY A 57 -18.25 -3.90 -1.57
C GLY A 57 -18.80 -2.80 -0.67
N PRO A 58 -19.62 -1.90 -1.23
CA PRO A 58 -19.99 -0.65 -0.57
C PRO A 58 -20.89 -0.84 0.66
N LYS A 59 -21.59 -1.98 0.77
CA LYS A 59 -22.59 -2.23 1.83
C LYS A 59 -22.02 -2.93 3.07
N CYS A 60 -20.73 -3.23 3.11
CA CYS A 60 -20.13 -3.98 4.21
C CYS A 60 -19.02 -3.23 4.95
N GLY A 61 -18.89 -1.92 4.75
CA GLY A 61 -17.86 -1.11 5.40
C GLY A 61 -16.45 -1.42 4.91
N SER A 62 -16.27 -1.93 3.68
CA SER A 62 -14.95 -2.30 3.15
C SER A 62 -14.00 -1.10 3.03
N LYS A 63 -14.56 0.11 2.93
CA LYS A 63 -13.83 1.37 2.82
C LYS A 63 -13.62 2.09 4.16
N ASN A 64 -14.15 1.54 5.24
CA ASN A 64 -14.15 2.18 6.56
C ASN A 64 -12.86 1.89 7.32
N GLY A 65 -11.74 2.42 6.82
CA GLY A 65 -10.43 2.25 7.43
C GLY A 65 -9.98 3.39 8.33
N GLY A 66 -8.97 3.12 9.15
CA GLY A 66 -8.30 4.10 10.00
C GLY A 66 -9.16 4.57 11.17
N LEU A 67 -9.17 5.88 11.39
CA LEU A 67 -9.83 6.51 12.54
C LEU A 67 -11.19 7.06 12.14
N PHE A 68 -12.11 7.15 13.10
CA PHE A 68 -13.40 7.78 12.86
C PHE A 68 -13.36 9.24 13.31
N CYS A 69 -13.63 10.17 12.40
CA CYS A 69 -13.81 11.57 12.75
C CYS A 69 -15.26 11.76 13.20
N ASN A 70 -15.50 11.97 14.49
CA ASN A 70 -16.87 12.07 15.01
C ASN A 70 -17.56 13.38 14.56
N SER A 71 -18.85 13.53 14.89
CA SER A 71 -19.64 14.70 14.51
C SER A 71 -19.14 16.02 15.11
N LYS A 72 -18.31 15.97 16.16
CA LYS A 72 -17.67 17.12 16.80
C LYS A 72 -16.30 17.46 16.19
N GLY A 73 -15.83 16.67 15.22
CA GLY A 73 -14.51 16.83 14.63
C GLY A 73 -13.38 16.28 15.50
N GLU A 74 -13.67 15.38 16.43
CA GLU A 74 -12.68 14.69 17.25
C GLU A 74 -12.40 13.30 16.68
N LEU A 75 -11.14 12.85 16.76
CA LEU A 75 -10.75 11.53 16.31
C LEU A 75 -11.07 10.46 17.36
N VAL A 76 -11.74 9.41 16.91
CA VAL A 76 -12.03 8.21 17.68
C VAL A 76 -11.21 7.06 17.11
N LYS A 77 -10.48 6.39 18.00
CA LYS A 77 -9.71 5.19 17.70
C LYS A 77 -10.60 3.96 17.92
N PRO A 78 -10.96 3.21 16.88
CA PRO A 78 -11.92 2.10 16.99
C PRO A 78 -11.46 0.96 17.90
N PHE A 79 -10.16 0.70 17.94
CA PHE A 79 -9.53 -0.25 18.86
C PHE A 79 -8.61 0.52 19.81
N PRO A 80 -9.13 1.02 20.95
CA PRO A 80 -8.38 1.87 21.88
C PRO A 80 -7.05 1.27 22.33
N ASP A 81 -7.04 -0.05 22.54
CA ASP A 81 -5.91 -0.80 23.10
C ASP A 81 -4.85 -1.22 22.06
N ARG A 82 -5.13 -1.08 20.76
CA ARG A 82 -4.15 -1.39 19.68
C ARG A 82 -3.33 -0.15 19.34
N PRO A 83 -2.08 -0.20 18.87
CA PRO A 83 -1.40 1.00 18.38
C PRO A 83 -2.07 1.58 17.13
N TYR A 84 -1.59 2.71 16.60
CA TYR A 84 -2.00 3.17 15.27
C TYR A 84 -1.43 2.25 14.17
N CYS A 85 -0.16 1.90 14.27
CA CYS A 85 0.53 1.07 13.30
C CYS A 85 1.06 -0.19 13.97
N GLU A 86 0.85 -1.34 13.35
CA GLU A 86 1.44 -2.63 13.75
C GLU A 86 2.42 -3.10 12.68
N GLU A 87 3.45 -3.81 13.11
CA GLU A 87 4.45 -4.41 12.20
C GLU A 87 3.83 -5.57 11.41
N GLY A 88 4.13 -5.62 10.11
CA GLY A 88 3.88 -6.80 9.31
C GLY A 88 4.81 -7.96 9.66
N LEU A 89 4.55 -9.12 9.06
CA LEU A 89 5.47 -10.24 9.10
C LEU A 89 6.79 -9.89 8.41
N THR A 90 7.89 -10.31 9.02
CA THR A 90 9.23 -10.19 8.45
C THR A 90 9.44 -11.27 7.39
N GLY A 91 10.14 -10.94 6.30
CA GLY A 91 10.59 -11.96 5.32
C GLY A 91 10.51 -11.52 3.87
N VAL A 92 9.80 -10.42 3.57
CA VAL A 92 9.73 -9.85 2.23
C VAL A 92 10.44 -8.51 2.20
N GLN A 93 11.42 -8.40 1.31
CA GLN A 93 12.20 -7.20 1.09
C GLN A 93 12.28 -6.90 -0.40
N ILE A 94 12.28 -5.62 -0.74
CA ILE A 94 12.66 -5.16 -2.07
C ILE A 94 14.11 -4.67 -2.04
N SER A 95 14.92 -5.11 -2.99
CA SER A 95 16.29 -4.66 -3.18
C SER A 95 16.41 -3.96 -4.52
N ASN A 96 16.58 -2.64 -4.49
CA ASN A 96 16.69 -1.85 -5.71
C ASN A 96 18.13 -1.89 -6.22
N GLN A 97 18.37 -2.61 -7.32
CA GLN A 97 19.68 -2.72 -7.97
C GLN A 97 19.87 -1.72 -9.12
N LEU A 98 18.91 -0.80 -9.31
CA LEU A 98 18.94 0.20 -10.36
C LEU A 98 19.73 1.44 -9.88
N ALA A 99 20.20 2.24 -10.82
CA ALA A 99 20.93 3.48 -10.52
C ALA A 99 20.04 4.59 -9.92
N GLY A 100 18.74 4.56 -10.19
CA GLY A 100 17.76 5.54 -9.71
C GLY A 100 16.85 5.00 -8.62
N SER A 101 16.14 5.89 -7.93
CA SER A 101 15.10 5.50 -6.96
C SER A 101 13.89 4.86 -7.65
N VAL A 102 13.19 3.99 -6.92
CA VAL A 102 11.94 3.38 -7.37
C VAL A 102 10.90 3.56 -6.26
N SER A 103 9.75 4.13 -6.59
CA SER A 103 8.60 4.17 -5.69
C SER A 103 7.74 2.92 -5.84
N ILE A 104 7.40 2.32 -4.71
CA ILE A 104 6.53 1.17 -4.56
C ILE A 104 5.28 1.65 -3.82
N CYS A 105 4.15 1.63 -4.51
CA CYS A 105 2.93 2.29 -4.07
C CYS A 105 1.95 1.26 -3.54
N GLN A 106 1.76 1.23 -2.22
CA GLN A 106 0.85 0.33 -1.54
C GLN A 106 -0.61 0.82 -1.64
N THR A 107 -1.52 -0.12 -1.86
CA THR A 107 -2.96 0.12 -1.81
C THR A 107 -3.44 0.40 -0.38
N VAL A 108 -4.31 1.40 -0.22
CA VAL A 108 -4.96 1.72 1.05
C VAL A 108 -6.06 0.70 1.34
N PHE A 109 -5.75 -0.25 2.24
CA PHE A 109 -6.70 -1.19 2.80
C PHE A 109 -6.66 -1.17 4.33
N PRO A 110 -7.82 -1.18 5.02
CA PRO A 110 -9.13 -0.77 4.51
C PRO A 110 -9.13 0.70 4.06
N GLY A 111 -9.91 1.03 3.03
CA GLY A 111 -10.00 2.40 2.54
C GLY A 111 -10.56 2.54 1.14
N ASN A 112 -10.16 3.59 0.45
CA ASN A 112 -10.61 3.88 -0.91
C ASN A 112 -9.92 3.04 -2.00
N GLU A 113 -9.02 2.14 -1.61
CA GLU A 113 -8.29 1.21 -2.49
C GLU A 113 -7.35 1.93 -3.48
N ALA A 114 -7.01 3.19 -3.23
CA ALA A 114 -6.01 3.91 -4.02
C ALA A 114 -4.59 3.44 -3.66
N MET A 115 -3.71 3.33 -4.65
CA MET A 115 -2.28 2.96 -4.49
C MET A 115 -1.41 4.18 -4.15
N ILE A 116 -1.63 4.76 -2.97
CA ILE A 116 -1.06 6.08 -2.61
C ILE A 116 -0.14 6.05 -1.38
N ILE A 117 0.10 4.90 -0.77
CA ILE A 117 1.04 4.78 0.36
C ILE A 117 2.44 4.48 -0.20
N PRO A 118 3.42 5.41 -0.11
CA PRO A 118 4.70 5.24 -0.77
C PRO A 118 5.72 4.49 0.09
N THR A 119 6.46 3.59 -0.54
CA THR A 119 7.79 3.13 -0.12
C THR A 119 8.77 3.50 -1.22
N VAL A 120 9.84 4.24 -0.92
CA VAL A 120 10.81 4.68 -1.94
C VAL A 120 12.14 3.99 -1.70
N ALA A 121 12.51 3.06 -2.56
CA ALA A 121 13.81 2.40 -2.52
C ALA A 121 14.83 3.18 -3.37
N HIS A 122 15.80 3.80 -2.72
CA HIS A 122 16.94 4.44 -3.39
C HIS A 122 17.89 3.41 -4.02
N SER A 123 18.85 3.89 -4.82
CA SER A 123 19.81 3.00 -5.49
C SER A 123 20.57 2.14 -4.48
N ASN A 124 20.62 0.84 -4.72
CA ASN A 124 21.25 -0.19 -3.87
C ASN A 124 20.63 -0.31 -2.46
N GLU A 125 19.46 0.29 -2.23
CA GLU A 125 18.76 0.20 -0.96
C GLU A 125 17.94 -1.10 -0.85
N MET A 126 17.80 -1.60 0.38
CA MET A 126 16.89 -2.67 0.72
C MET A 126 15.86 -2.18 1.72
N LEU A 127 14.58 -2.41 1.42
CA LEU A 127 13.46 -2.01 2.27
C LEU A 127 12.53 -3.21 2.51
N ASN A 128 11.94 -3.27 3.71
CA ASN A 128 10.90 -4.25 4.00
C ASN A 128 9.61 -3.86 3.26
N LEU A 129 8.93 -4.82 2.66
CA LEU A 129 7.55 -4.64 2.22
C LEU A 129 6.60 -5.19 3.28
N LEU A 130 5.48 -4.52 3.49
CA LEU A 130 4.45 -4.99 4.40
C LEU A 130 3.95 -6.37 3.94
N THR A 131 4.09 -7.38 4.79
CA THR A 131 3.36 -8.65 4.66
C THR A 131 2.35 -8.73 5.81
N PRO A 132 1.05 -8.53 5.57
CA PRO A 132 0.07 -8.56 6.64
C PRO A 132 -0.09 -9.99 7.19
N PRO A 133 -0.24 -10.17 8.52
CA PRO A 133 -0.58 -11.46 9.10
C PRO A 133 -2.01 -11.86 8.71
N SER A 134 -2.34 -13.14 8.81
CA SER A 134 -3.68 -13.65 8.48
C SER A 134 -4.79 -13.13 9.40
N THR A 135 -4.41 -12.57 10.55
CA THR A 135 -5.30 -11.88 11.49
C THR A 135 -5.60 -10.44 11.09
N TYR A 136 -4.91 -9.90 10.09
CA TYR A 136 -5.17 -8.57 9.57
C TYR A 136 -6.48 -8.55 8.80
N TRP A 137 -7.32 -7.54 9.08
CA TRP A 137 -8.56 -7.16 8.39
C TRP A 137 -9.01 -8.11 7.25
N PHE A 138 -9.91 -9.05 7.55
CA PHE A 138 -10.45 -10.05 6.60
C PHE A 138 -9.41 -10.91 5.87
N ASN A 139 -8.25 -11.18 6.48
CA ASN A 139 -7.16 -11.97 5.88
C ASN A 139 -6.75 -11.44 4.49
N THR A 140 -6.79 -10.12 4.30
CA THR A 140 -6.45 -9.51 3.01
C THR A 140 -4.94 -9.45 2.81
N SER A 141 -4.52 -9.57 1.55
CA SER A 141 -3.15 -9.31 1.10
C SER A 141 -2.84 -7.81 1.04
N ALA A 142 -1.54 -7.48 1.14
CA ALA A 142 -1.05 -6.18 0.73
C ALA A 142 -0.71 -6.21 -0.76
N HIS A 143 -1.13 -5.16 -1.49
CA HIS A 143 -0.86 -4.99 -2.91
C HIS A 143 -0.01 -3.74 -3.13
N PHE A 144 0.97 -3.86 -4.02
CA PHE A 144 1.90 -2.79 -4.35
C PHE A 144 2.02 -2.63 -5.85
N TYR A 145 2.18 -1.39 -6.30
CA TYR A 145 2.46 -1.02 -7.69
C TYR A 145 3.89 -0.49 -7.76
N VAL A 146 4.75 -1.14 -8.55
CA VAL A 146 6.18 -0.81 -8.62
C VAL A 146 6.42 0.07 -9.84
N ASN A 147 6.68 1.35 -9.62
CA ASN A 147 6.83 2.33 -10.68
C ASN A 147 8.16 2.16 -11.46
N MET A 148 8.31 2.95 -12.52
CA MET A 148 9.56 3.05 -13.29
C MET A 148 10.74 3.60 -12.46
N PRO A 149 11.99 3.40 -12.90
CA PRO A 149 13.17 4.02 -12.27
C PRO A 149 13.09 5.55 -12.28
N ASN A 150 13.77 6.19 -11.33
CA ASN A 150 13.75 7.64 -11.07
C ASN A 150 12.38 8.15 -10.61
N THR A 151 11.68 7.37 -9.79
CA THR A 151 10.42 7.76 -9.16
C THR A 151 10.57 7.88 -7.65
N ASP A 152 9.65 8.60 -7.02
CA ASP A 152 9.64 8.92 -5.59
C ASP A 152 8.19 8.90 -5.04
N ALA A 153 8.01 9.32 -3.79
CA ALA A 153 6.71 9.33 -3.12
C ALA A 153 5.61 10.10 -3.89
N SER A 154 5.98 11.12 -4.67
CA SER A 154 5.03 11.91 -5.45
C SER A 154 4.41 11.16 -6.63
N HIS A 155 4.98 10.01 -6.99
CA HIS A 155 4.50 9.15 -8.08
C HIS A 155 3.54 8.04 -7.62
N CYS A 156 3.23 7.98 -6.31
CA CYS A 156 2.16 7.13 -5.79
C CYS A 156 0.82 7.87 -5.86
N ILE A 157 0.24 7.85 -7.07
CA ILE A 157 -0.98 8.58 -7.43
C ILE A 157 -1.89 7.70 -8.28
N TRP A 158 -3.14 8.11 -8.43
CA TRP A 158 -3.96 7.63 -9.53
C TRP A 158 -3.58 8.39 -10.82
N GLY A 159 -2.89 7.73 -11.73
CA GLY A 159 -2.26 8.33 -12.91
C GLY A 159 -3.11 8.29 -14.19
N GLN A 160 -2.48 8.66 -15.30
CA GLN A 160 -3.06 8.68 -16.64
C GLN A 160 -2.46 7.57 -17.53
N PRO A 161 -3.20 7.06 -18.54
CA PRO A 161 -2.80 5.90 -19.35
C PRO A 161 -1.55 6.11 -20.22
N ASP A 162 -1.00 7.32 -20.28
CA ASP A 162 0.17 7.68 -21.05
C ASP A 162 1.47 7.73 -20.22
N TYR A 163 1.39 7.57 -18.89
CA TYR A 163 2.55 7.63 -18.00
C TYR A 163 2.56 6.49 -16.97
N PRO A 164 3.63 5.66 -16.89
CA PRO A 164 3.63 4.39 -16.16
C PRO A 164 3.88 4.54 -14.66
N VAL A 165 2.93 5.17 -13.97
CA VAL A 165 2.97 5.39 -12.52
C VAL A 165 1.66 5.02 -11.84
N GLY A 166 1.75 4.61 -10.57
CA GLY A 166 0.60 4.26 -9.76
C GLY A 166 -0.18 3.11 -10.37
N ASN A 167 -1.46 3.32 -10.67
CA ASN A 167 -2.29 2.30 -11.31
C ASN A 167 -1.79 1.86 -12.70
N TRP A 168 -0.93 2.66 -13.36
CA TRP A 168 -0.30 2.33 -14.65
C TRP A 168 1.15 1.84 -14.51
N ALA A 169 1.62 1.57 -13.29
CA ALA A 169 2.96 1.06 -13.05
C ALA A 169 3.23 -0.28 -13.77
N PRO A 170 4.48 -0.59 -14.15
CA PRO A 170 4.79 -1.84 -14.87
C PRO A 170 4.45 -3.13 -14.11
N PHE A 171 4.63 -3.16 -12.79
CA PHE A 171 4.50 -4.37 -11.99
C PHE A 171 3.55 -4.21 -10.82
N ILE A 172 2.88 -5.32 -10.48
CA ILE A 172 2.10 -5.47 -9.26
C ILE A 172 2.76 -6.55 -8.41
N ILE A 173 2.94 -6.25 -7.11
CA ILE A 173 3.40 -7.21 -6.11
C ILE A 173 2.27 -7.46 -5.11
N GLY A 174 2.02 -8.73 -4.79
CA GLY A 174 1.13 -9.13 -3.71
C GLY A 174 1.91 -9.85 -2.60
N THR A 175 1.57 -9.60 -1.34
CA THR A 175 2.14 -10.31 -0.18
C THR A 175 1.07 -10.61 0.86
N ASN A 176 1.10 -11.81 1.45
CA ASN A 176 0.25 -12.19 2.57
C ASN A 176 0.81 -13.38 3.36
N GLU A 177 0.35 -13.53 4.60
CA GLU A 177 0.38 -14.84 5.27
C GLU A 177 -0.71 -15.74 4.67
N GLY A 178 -0.36 -16.94 4.26
CA GLY A 178 -1.29 -17.93 3.75
C GLY A 178 -1.35 -19.19 4.63
N PHE A 179 -1.67 -20.32 4.00
CA PHE A 179 -1.84 -21.58 4.71
C PHE A 179 -0.58 -22.00 5.47
N GLN A 180 -0.75 -22.59 6.66
CA GLN A 180 0.34 -23.03 7.54
C GLN A 180 1.37 -21.94 7.91
N LYS A 181 0.95 -20.67 7.96
CA LYS A 181 1.81 -19.51 8.26
C LYS A 181 2.96 -19.30 7.26
N ASN A 182 2.81 -19.83 6.04
CA ASN A 182 3.74 -19.54 4.97
C ASN A 182 3.51 -18.12 4.45
N ILE A 183 4.59 -17.42 4.12
CA ILE A 183 4.52 -16.14 3.42
C ILE A 183 4.40 -16.42 1.92
N PHE A 184 3.38 -15.83 1.29
CA PHE A 184 3.18 -15.87 -0.15
C PHE A 184 3.55 -14.52 -0.74
N VAL A 185 4.28 -14.56 -1.86
CA VAL A 185 4.61 -13.38 -2.64
C VAL A 185 4.32 -13.66 -4.11
N SER A 186 3.69 -12.71 -4.79
CA SER A 186 3.46 -12.75 -6.22
C SER A 186 4.02 -11.49 -6.88
N VAL A 187 4.52 -11.63 -8.11
CA VAL A 187 4.86 -10.52 -9.00
C VAL A 187 4.17 -10.82 -10.33
N GLN A 188 3.55 -9.79 -10.90
CA GLN A 188 2.95 -9.87 -12.23
C GLN A 188 3.18 -8.57 -12.98
N VAL A 189 3.25 -8.63 -14.31
CA VAL A 189 3.14 -7.43 -15.14
C VAL A 189 1.73 -6.89 -14.97
N ASN A 190 1.60 -5.59 -14.73
CA ASN A 190 0.32 -4.93 -14.57
C ASN A 190 -0.47 -4.99 -15.88
N PRO A 191 -1.68 -5.56 -15.92
CA PRO A 191 -2.52 -5.58 -17.13
C PRO A 191 -2.74 -4.20 -17.73
N LEU A 192 -2.94 -3.16 -16.90
CA LEU A 192 -3.12 -1.79 -17.37
C LEU A 192 -1.90 -1.23 -18.12
N PHE A 193 -0.69 -1.64 -17.72
CA PHE A 193 0.55 -1.25 -18.40
C PHE A 193 0.68 -1.91 -19.80
N ILE A 194 0.13 -3.12 -19.94
CA ILE A 194 0.06 -3.83 -21.23
C ILE A 194 -1.02 -3.20 -22.12
N GLU A 195 -2.24 -3.09 -21.61
CA GLU A 195 -3.42 -2.64 -22.36
C GLU A 195 -3.29 -1.21 -22.88
N SER A 196 -2.57 -0.34 -22.15
CA SER A 196 -2.28 1.04 -22.58
C SER A 196 -1.20 1.15 -23.68
N GLY A 197 -0.52 0.05 -24.01
CA GLY A 197 0.64 0.04 -24.91
C GLY A 197 1.89 0.68 -24.30
N LEU A 198 1.91 0.96 -22.99
CA LEU A 198 3.09 1.53 -22.31
C LEU A 198 4.28 0.56 -22.33
N ILE A 199 4.02 -0.75 -22.35
CA ILE A 199 5.05 -1.80 -22.48
C ILE A 199 5.91 -1.67 -23.74
N GLU A 200 5.36 -1.13 -24.84
CA GLU A 200 6.10 -0.92 -26.09
C GLU A 200 6.89 0.40 -26.08
N LYS A 201 6.42 1.39 -25.31
CA LYS A 201 6.98 2.74 -25.25
C LYS A 201 8.10 2.90 -24.25
N PHE A 202 8.06 2.13 -23.15
CA PHE A 202 8.99 2.26 -22.04
C PHE A 202 9.89 1.04 -21.93
N ARG A 203 11.21 1.28 -21.88
CA ARG A 203 12.17 0.21 -21.60
C ARG A 203 12.05 -0.21 -20.14
N SER A 204 11.35 -1.31 -19.89
CA SER A 204 11.16 -1.83 -18.54
C SER A 204 12.47 -2.38 -17.94
N TYR A 205 12.43 -2.65 -16.64
CA TYR A 205 13.40 -3.43 -15.89
C TYR A 205 12.77 -4.78 -15.50
N THR A 206 13.54 -5.67 -14.88
CA THR A 206 13.06 -6.99 -14.45
C THR A 206 13.01 -7.03 -12.93
N ILE A 207 11.97 -7.65 -12.37
CA ILE A 207 11.90 -8.00 -10.96
C ILE A 207 12.28 -9.48 -10.81
N ARG A 208 13.34 -9.75 -10.05
CA ARG A 208 13.79 -11.12 -9.76
C ARG A 208 13.48 -11.49 -8.34
N PHE A 209 12.86 -12.64 -8.14
CA PHE A 209 12.76 -13.23 -6.83
C PHE A 209 14.08 -13.84 -6.40
N LYS A 210 14.49 -13.54 -5.17
CA LYS A 210 15.59 -14.21 -4.50
C LYS A 210 15.11 -14.73 -3.16
N CYS A 211 14.87 -16.03 -3.08
CA CYS A 211 14.61 -16.68 -1.79
C CYS A 211 15.92 -17.06 -1.09
N ARG A 212 15.96 -16.87 0.23
CA ARG A 212 16.95 -17.48 1.12
C ARG A 212 16.24 -18.46 2.05
N GLY A 213 16.52 -19.76 1.92
CA GLY A 213 15.91 -20.81 2.73
C GLY A 213 15.05 -21.78 1.91
N ASN A 214 14.08 -22.41 2.56
CA ASN A 214 13.16 -23.34 1.92
C ASN A 214 11.96 -22.59 1.34
N CYS A 215 11.94 -22.40 0.02
CA CYS A 215 10.81 -21.83 -0.69
C CYS A 215 10.28 -22.81 -1.75
N PRO A 216 9.21 -23.54 -1.45
CA PRO A 216 8.54 -24.38 -2.43
C PRO A 216 7.94 -23.51 -3.56
N GLY A 217 8.29 -23.76 -4.83
CA GLY A 217 7.60 -23.17 -5.99
C GLY A 217 8.34 -22.16 -6.88
N TYR A 218 9.67 -22.05 -6.86
CA TYR A 218 10.41 -21.25 -7.87
C TYR A 218 10.71 -22.08 -9.13
N GLU A 219 10.53 -21.63 -10.38
CA GLU A 219 10.99 -20.40 -11.04
C GLU A 219 9.87 -19.39 -11.38
N CYS A 220 10.02 -18.12 -10.95
CA CYS A 220 9.31 -16.99 -11.56
C CYS A 220 10.30 -15.84 -11.77
N SER A 221 10.63 -15.58 -13.03
CA SER A 221 11.24 -14.32 -13.48
C SER A 221 10.17 -13.51 -14.20
N VAL A 222 9.96 -12.25 -13.80
CA VAL A 222 9.11 -11.30 -14.54
C VAL A 222 9.90 -10.01 -14.76
#